data_AF-A0A936CZN1-F1
#
_entry.id   AF-A0A936CZN1-F1
#
_cell.length_a   1.000
_cell.length_b   1.000
_cell.length_c   1.000
_cell.angle_alpha   90.00
_cell.angle_beta   90.00
_cell.angle_gamma   90.00
#
_symmetry.space_group_name_H-M   'P 1'
#
loop_
_entity.id
_entity.type
_entity.pdbx_description
1 polymer ?
#
loop_
_entity_poly.entity_id
_entity_poly.type
_entity_poly.pdbx_seq_one_letter_code
_entity_poly.pdbx_strand_id
1 'polypeptide(L)'
;MGVAAQTREPGVHWVRAGETVYTIARQNGIDAYRLITLNKLSAPFNLFEGQRLALTGSAVSTGETTTITAALPASSATAASDAVNLTPSTPDGAVPAARPVFTDRADEPPDHPVVAHSSMQVSPPASAGGFVWPVQGRILSEFGPKGGGRYNDGINIAARSGSAVRAADSGVVAYAGNELRGFGNVLLIKHAGGWMTAYAHNDAVLVARGERVQRGQVVARVGDSGNVDRPQLHFEIRKGKQAIDPLSQLPRPSAAATTRRDAG
;
A
#
# COMPACT_ATOMS: atom_id res chain seq x y z
N MET A 1 11.43 -40.50 -24.53
CA MET A 1 11.25 -39.12 -24.03
C MET A 1 10.48 -39.18 -22.72
N GLY A 2 11.17 -39.07 -21.59
CA GLY A 2 10.54 -39.10 -20.26
C GLY A 2 10.49 -37.70 -19.68
N VAL A 3 9.28 -37.17 -19.45
CA VAL A 3 9.10 -35.94 -18.67
C VAL A 3 9.29 -36.29 -17.20
N ALA A 4 10.42 -35.85 -16.64
CA ALA A 4 10.75 -36.05 -15.24
C ALA A 4 9.66 -35.40 -14.35
N ALA A 5 9.08 -36.20 -13.47
CA ALA A 5 8.20 -35.73 -12.40
C ALA A 5 8.99 -34.76 -11.52
N GLN A 6 8.62 -33.48 -11.55
CA GLN A 6 9.17 -32.46 -10.66
C GLN A 6 8.75 -32.78 -9.23
N THR A 7 9.70 -33.31 -8.45
CA THR A 7 9.61 -33.44 -7.00
C THR A 7 9.21 -32.10 -6.42
N ARG A 8 8.02 -32.01 -5.81
CA ARG A 8 7.57 -30.81 -5.09
C ARG A 8 8.45 -30.67 -3.85
N GLU A 9 9.50 -29.85 -3.93
CA GLU A 9 10.28 -29.46 -2.75
C GLU A 9 9.35 -28.73 -1.77
N PRO A 10 9.17 -29.21 -0.53
CA PRO A 10 8.36 -28.51 0.46
C PRO A 10 8.99 -27.13 0.74
N GLY A 11 8.17 -26.08 0.67
CA GLY A 11 8.62 -24.69 0.87
C GLY A 11 9.14 -23.99 -0.38
N VAL A 12 8.91 -24.53 -1.58
CA VAL A 12 9.30 -23.93 -2.86
C VAL A 12 8.12 -23.95 -3.85
N HIS A 13 7.95 -22.87 -4.60
CA HIS A 13 6.97 -22.74 -5.69
C HIS A 13 7.66 -22.45 -7.02
N TRP A 14 7.23 -23.14 -8.07
CA TRP A 14 7.65 -22.88 -9.45
C TRP A 14 6.58 -22.07 -10.16
N VAL A 15 6.93 -20.87 -10.62
CA VAL A 15 6.01 -19.94 -11.27
C VAL A 15 5.43 -20.56 -12.54
N ARG A 16 4.10 -20.54 -12.68
CA ARG A 16 3.38 -20.94 -13.89
C ARG A 16 2.95 -19.74 -14.73
N ALA A 17 2.55 -20.02 -15.97
CA ALA A 17 1.98 -19.03 -16.89
C ALA A 17 0.85 -18.23 -16.22
N GLY A 18 0.97 -16.90 -16.24
CA GLY A 18 -0.02 -15.98 -15.68
C GLY A 18 -0.01 -15.83 -14.15
N GLU A 19 0.90 -16.49 -13.43
CA GLU A 19 1.05 -16.28 -11.99
C GLU A 19 1.83 -14.99 -11.68
N THR A 20 1.38 -14.28 -10.65
CA THR A 20 2.04 -13.11 -10.09
C THR A 20 2.51 -13.41 -8.68
N VAL A 21 3.38 -12.57 -8.13
CA VAL A 21 3.77 -12.63 -6.71
C VAL A 21 2.54 -12.72 -5.81
N TYR A 22 1.47 -12.02 -6.18
CA TYR A 22 0.22 -11.96 -5.42
C TYR A 22 -0.59 -13.26 -5.48
N THR A 23 -0.73 -13.89 -6.66
CA THR A 23 -1.49 -15.14 -6.79
C THR A 23 -0.76 -16.30 -6.11
N ILE A 24 0.57 -16.32 -6.19
CA ILE A 24 1.41 -17.35 -5.55
C ILE A 24 1.38 -17.21 -4.03
N ALA A 25 1.49 -15.99 -3.51
CA ALA A 25 1.40 -15.73 -2.07
C ALA A 25 0.05 -16.21 -1.51
N ARG A 26 -1.06 -15.89 -2.18
CA ARG A 26 -2.42 -16.30 -1.79
C ARG A 26 -2.63 -17.81 -1.82
N GLN A 27 -2.19 -18.49 -2.88
CA GLN A 27 -2.34 -19.95 -3.02
C GLN A 27 -1.57 -20.73 -1.95
N ASN A 28 -0.45 -20.17 -1.49
CA ASN A 28 0.44 -20.80 -0.52
C ASN A 28 0.25 -20.27 0.91
N GLY A 29 -0.75 -19.41 1.15
CA GLY A 29 -1.04 -18.88 2.49
C GLY A 29 0.08 -18.05 3.12
N ILE A 30 0.97 -17.49 2.30
CA ILE A 30 2.10 -16.66 2.76
C ILE A 30 1.85 -15.20 2.42
N ASP A 31 2.42 -14.31 3.22
CA ASP A 31 2.37 -12.88 2.95
C ASP A 31 3.18 -12.51 1.70
N ALA A 32 2.63 -11.64 0.84
CA ALA A 32 3.28 -11.26 -0.42
C ALA A 32 4.58 -10.49 -0.16
N TYR A 33 4.65 -9.64 0.88
CA TYR A 33 5.87 -8.97 1.27
C TYR A 33 6.91 -9.96 1.79
N ARG A 34 6.49 -10.97 2.54
CA ARG A 34 7.37 -12.09 2.92
C ARG A 34 7.90 -12.84 1.69
N LEU A 35 7.05 -13.12 0.71
CA LEU A 35 7.46 -13.77 -0.54
C LEU A 35 8.44 -12.91 -1.35
N ILE A 36 8.19 -11.59 -1.44
CA ILE A 36 9.05 -10.60 -2.11
C ILE A 36 10.42 -10.54 -1.44
N THR A 37 10.44 -10.41 -0.11
CA THR A 37 11.68 -10.26 0.67
C THR A 37 12.49 -11.55 0.70
N LEU A 38 11.84 -12.70 0.85
CA LEU A 38 12.48 -14.02 0.85
C LEU A 38 13.14 -14.34 -0.50
N ASN A 39 12.56 -13.85 -1.59
CA ASN A 39 13.05 -14.09 -2.95
C ASN A 39 13.74 -12.90 -3.60
N LYS A 40 13.97 -11.83 -2.83
CA LYS A 40 14.64 -10.60 -3.28
C LYS A 40 14.01 -10.00 -4.56
N LEU A 41 12.69 -10.13 -4.69
CA LEU A 41 11.94 -9.64 -5.84
C LEU A 41 11.89 -8.11 -5.84
N SER A 42 11.94 -7.49 -7.01
CA SER A 42 11.97 -6.03 -7.17
C SER A 42 10.83 -5.58 -8.08
N ALA A 43 10.20 -4.45 -7.76
CA ALA A 43 9.19 -3.84 -8.65
C ALA A 43 9.79 -3.64 -10.06
N PRO A 44 9.06 -3.96 -11.15
CA PRO A 44 7.61 -4.23 -11.23
C PRO A 44 7.15 -5.64 -10.81
N PHE A 45 8.00 -6.43 -10.13
CA PHE A 45 7.71 -7.78 -9.62
C PHE A 45 7.37 -8.78 -10.74
N ASN A 46 8.00 -8.59 -11.90
CA ASN A 46 7.87 -9.52 -13.02
C ASN A 46 8.40 -10.89 -12.60
N LEU A 47 7.53 -11.89 -12.75
CA LEU A 47 7.89 -13.30 -12.58
C LEU A 47 7.94 -13.97 -13.95
N PHE A 48 8.89 -14.88 -14.13
CA PHE A 48 9.03 -15.68 -15.35
C PHE A 48 8.53 -17.09 -15.12
N GLU A 49 7.90 -17.69 -16.13
CA GLU A 49 7.50 -19.09 -16.07
C GLU A 49 8.72 -19.99 -15.79
N GLY A 50 8.57 -20.92 -14.85
CA GLY A 50 9.67 -21.77 -14.37
C GLY A 50 10.60 -21.10 -13.36
N GLN A 51 10.34 -19.87 -12.91
CA GLN A 51 11.12 -19.23 -11.85
C GLN A 51 10.87 -19.91 -10.49
N ARG A 52 11.93 -20.17 -9.74
CA ARG A 52 11.86 -20.76 -8.39
C ARG A 52 11.66 -19.67 -7.33
N LEU A 53 10.64 -19.82 -6.50
CA LEU A 53 10.37 -18.97 -5.34
C LEU A 53 10.37 -19.79 -4.05
N ALA A 54 11.19 -19.41 -3.09
CA ALA A 54 11.13 -19.89 -1.72
C ALA A 54 9.87 -19.34 -1.02
N LEU A 55 9.09 -20.23 -0.43
CA LEU A 55 7.89 -19.90 0.36
C LEU A 55 8.21 -19.84 1.86
N THR A 56 9.23 -20.58 2.30
CA THR A 56 9.70 -20.64 3.69
C THR A 56 11.21 -20.42 3.76
N GLY A 57 11.70 -19.73 4.79
CA GLY A 57 13.15 -19.61 5.03
C GLY A 57 13.77 -20.96 5.39
N SER A 58 15.02 -21.22 4.99
CA SER A 58 15.71 -22.50 5.21
C SER A 58 15.75 -22.92 6.70
N ALA A 59 15.12 -24.08 6.97
CA ALA A 59 15.33 -25.11 8.02
C ALA A 59 15.13 -24.66 9.50
N VAL A 60 14.37 -25.28 10.42
CA VAL A 60 13.84 -26.65 10.69
C VAL A 60 12.57 -26.41 11.56
N SER A 61 11.43 -27.12 11.47
CA SER A 61 11.20 -28.44 12.05
C SER A 61 9.95 -29.12 11.51
N THR A 62 10.17 -30.31 10.99
CA THR A 62 9.24 -31.44 11.03
C THR A 62 8.91 -31.74 12.49
N GLY A 63 7.62 -31.87 12.79
CA GLY A 63 7.11 -32.58 13.96
C GLY A 63 6.98 -31.75 15.24
N GLU A 64 5.81 -31.17 15.44
CA GLU A 64 5.07 -31.44 16.70
C GLU A 64 3.58 -31.23 16.48
N THR A 65 2.88 -32.36 16.44
CA THR A 65 1.44 -32.45 16.71
C THR A 65 1.22 -32.05 18.16
N THR A 66 0.71 -30.84 18.39
CA THR A 66 0.07 -30.51 19.66
C THR A 66 -1.35 -30.10 19.35
N THR A 67 -2.25 -31.07 19.56
CA THR A 67 -3.69 -30.88 19.71
C THR A 67 -3.98 -29.69 20.63
N ILE A 68 -4.63 -28.66 20.09
CA ILE A 68 -5.31 -27.65 20.90
C ILE A 68 -6.79 -27.82 20.65
N THR A 69 -7.43 -28.48 21.61
CA THR A 69 -8.87 -28.62 21.78
C THR A 69 -9.58 -27.29 21.52
N ALA A 70 -10.44 -27.29 20.50
CA ALA A 70 -11.44 -26.26 20.30
C ALA A 70 -12.49 -26.37 21.42
N ALA A 71 -12.55 -25.36 22.29
CA ALA A 71 -13.66 -25.14 23.19
C ALA A 71 -14.34 -23.82 22.81
N LEU A 72 -15.43 -23.93 22.06
CA LEU A 72 -16.43 -22.89 21.87
C LEU A 72 -17.34 -22.87 23.11
N PRO A 73 -17.66 -21.71 23.71
CA PRO A 73 -18.93 -21.57 24.38
C PRO A 73 -20.01 -21.22 23.36
N ALA A 74 -20.97 -22.12 23.20
CA ALA A 74 -22.23 -21.88 22.54
C ALA A 74 -23.03 -20.81 23.29
N SER A 75 -23.61 -19.86 22.56
CA SER A 75 -24.70 -19.02 23.06
C SER A 75 -25.88 -19.18 22.11
N SER A 76 -26.88 -19.92 22.57
CA SER A 76 -28.20 -20.02 21.98
C SER A 76 -29.16 -19.20 22.83
N ALA A 77 -29.89 -18.26 22.22
CA ALA A 77 -31.26 -17.94 22.61
C ALA A 77 -32.00 -17.29 21.44
N THR A 78 -33.14 -17.88 21.16
CA THR A 78 -34.08 -17.69 20.05
C THR A 78 -35.25 -16.81 20.47
N ALA A 79 -35.79 -16.01 19.56
CA ALA A 79 -37.23 -15.73 19.33
C ALA A 79 -37.33 -14.50 18.43
N ALA A 80 -38.26 -14.30 17.50
CA ALA A 80 -39.31 -15.06 16.82
C ALA A 80 -40.07 -13.96 16.07
N SER A 81 -40.39 -14.13 14.79
CA SER A 81 -41.56 -13.48 14.17
C SER A 81 -41.89 -14.19 12.87
N ASP A 82 -43.02 -14.88 12.94
CA ASP A 82 -43.67 -15.66 11.90
C ASP A 82 -44.09 -14.83 10.69
N ALA A 83 -44.21 -15.56 9.58
CA ALA A 83 -44.56 -15.12 8.26
C ALA A 83 -46.04 -14.70 8.13
N VAL A 84 -46.30 -13.75 7.22
CA VAL A 84 -47.49 -13.81 6.35
C VAL A 84 -47.13 -13.38 4.93
N ASN A 85 -47.29 -14.34 4.02
CA ASN A 85 -47.24 -14.21 2.58
C ASN A 85 -48.62 -13.72 2.08
N LEU A 86 -48.68 -12.65 1.29
CA LEU A 86 -49.76 -12.41 0.34
C LEU A 86 -49.22 -11.79 -0.96
N THR A 87 -49.74 -12.36 -2.03
CA THR A 87 -49.47 -12.26 -3.48
C THR A 87 -49.80 -10.91 -4.14
N PRO A 88 -49.52 -10.73 -5.46
CA PRO A 88 -49.21 -9.43 -6.08
C PRO A 88 -50.45 -8.68 -6.60
N SER A 89 -50.29 -7.38 -6.86
CA SER A 89 -51.28 -6.58 -7.61
C SER A 89 -50.61 -5.41 -8.35
N THR A 90 -50.72 -5.45 -9.68
CA THR A 90 -50.83 -4.28 -10.58
C THR A 90 -52.30 -4.17 -11.01
N PRO A 91 -52.85 -2.96 -11.16
CA PRO A 91 -52.99 -2.31 -12.48
C PRO A 91 -52.72 -0.79 -12.43
N ASP A 92 -51.96 -0.21 -13.36
CA ASP A 92 -52.34 0.35 -14.68
C ASP A 92 -53.21 1.63 -14.63
N GLY A 93 -52.76 2.71 -15.31
CA GLY A 93 -53.58 3.87 -15.62
C GLY A 93 -52.97 5.29 -15.54
N ALA A 94 -52.39 5.73 -16.67
CA ALA A 94 -52.46 7.09 -17.26
C ALA A 94 -51.39 8.19 -16.97
N VAL A 95 -50.76 8.57 -18.10
CA VAL A 95 -49.76 9.60 -18.48
C VAL A 95 -50.42 11.00 -18.71
N PRO A 96 -49.74 12.16 -18.94
CA PRO A 96 -48.60 12.37 -19.89
C PRO A 96 -47.54 13.48 -19.62
N ALA A 97 -46.49 13.44 -20.47
CA ALA A 97 -45.62 14.53 -21.00
C ALA A 97 -44.81 15.41 -19.99
N ALA A 98 -43.53 15.74 -20.20
CA ALA A 98 -42.82 16.00 -21.44
C ALA A 98 -41.30 15.69 -21.32
N ARG A 99 -40.71 15.28 -22.44
CA ARG A 99 -39.27 15.12 -22.66
C ARG A 99 -38.71 16.38 -23.34
N PRO A 100 -37.52 16.87 -23.02
CA PRO A 100 -36.71 17.56 -24.00
C PRO A 100 -35.95 16.53 -24.84
N VAL A 101 -36.27 16.52 -26.12
CA VAL A 101 -35.49 15.98 -27.22
C VAL A 101 -34.15 16.70 -27.28
N PHE A 102 -33.03 15.97 -27.18
CA PHE A 102 -31.78 16.41 -27.79
C PHE A 102 -31.64 15.68 -29.12
N THR A 103 -31.83 16.46 -30.17
CA THR A 103 -31.61 16.10 -31.56
C THR A 103 -30.15 15.76 -31.80
N ASP A 104 -29.95 14.60 -32.40
CA ASP A 104 -28.75 14.23 -33.14
C ASP A 104 -28.49 15.28 -34.23
N ARG A 105 -27.36 15.98 -34.12
CA ARG A 105 -26.77 16.71 -35.24
C ARG A 105 -25.27 16.56 -35.15
N ALA A 106 -24.74 15.83 -36.13
CA ALA A 106 -23.37 15.87 -36.56
C ALA A 106 -22.91 17.33 -36.68
N ASP A 107 -21.95 17.69 -35.85
CA ASP A 107 -21.02 18.77 -36.11
C ASP A 107 -19.63 18.16 -36.09
N GLU A 108 -18.94 18.38 -37.20
CA GLU A 108 -17.61 17.91 -37.53
C GLU A 108 -16.61 18.43 -36.47
N PRO A 109 -15.70 17.59 -35.94
CA PRO A 109 -14.70 18.09 -35.01
C PRO A 109 -13.81 19.09 -35.77
N PRO A 110 -13.62 20.32 -35.26
CA PRO A 110 -12.68 21.25 -35.87
C PRO A 110 -11.28 20.65 -35.78
N ASP A 111 -10.53 20.78 -36.88
CA ASP A 111 -9.10 20.55 -37.01
C ASP A 111 -8.35 21.16 -35.80
N HIS A 112 -8.16 20.35 -34.76
CA HIS A 112 -7.18 20.60 -33.72
C HIS A 112 -6.03 19.64 -34.02
N PRO A 113 -4.80 20.14 -34.21
CA PRO A 113 -3.68 19.28 -34.51
C PRO A 113 -3.57 18.25 -33.38
N VAL A 114 -3.50 16.98 -33.75
CA VAL A 114 -3.05 15.91 -32.87
C VAL A 114 -1.63 16.24 -32.40
N VAL A 115 -1.52 17.07 -31.37
CA VAL A 115 -0.29 17.19 -30.61
C VAL A 115 -0.13 15.84 -29.93
N ALA A 116 0.72 15.02 -30.54
CA ALA A 116 1.20 13.78 -29.98
C ALA A 116 1.48 14.01 -28.50
N HIS A 117 0.72 13.36 -27.62
CA HIS A 117 1.09 13.22 -26.22
C HIS A 117 2.36 12.36 -26.20
N SER A 118 3.49 13.01 -26.45
CA SER A 118 4.80 12.45 -26.21
C SER A 118 4.77 11.99 -24.77
N SER A 119 4.83 10.68 -24.58
CA SER A 119 5.09 10.02 -23.31
C SER A 119 6.50 10.40 -22.85
N MET A 120 6.68 11.66 -22.47
CA MET A 120 7.86 12.12 -21.79
C MET A 120 7.79 11.50 -20.40
N GLN A 121 8.54 10.41 -20.21
CA GLN A 121 8.87 9.92 -18.88
C GLN A 121 9.43 11.10 -18.10
N VAL A 122 8.62 11.56 -17.16
CA VAL A 122 8.88 12.74 -16.38
C VAL A 122 9.99 12.39 -15.38
N SER A 123 11.19 12.90 -15.65
CA SER A 123 12.29 12.86 -14.68
C SER A 123 11.91 13.65 -13.41
N PRO A 124 12.27 13.18 -12.21
CA PRO A 124 12.08 13.91 -10.97
C PRO A 124 12.74 15.31 -11.01
N PRO A 125 12.11 16.34 -10.42
CA PRO A 125 12.76 17.65 -10.23
C PRO A 125 14.05 17.52 -9.40
N ALA A 126 14.95 18.50 -9.54
CA ALA A 126 16.19 18.53 -8.76
C ALA A 126 15.92 18.57 -7.24
N SER A 127 16.68 17.78 -6.47
CA SER A 127 16.59 17.72 -5.01
C SER A 127 17.05 19.03 -4.37
N ALA A 128 16.26 19.57 -3.46
CA ALA A 128 16.52 20.86 -2.80
C ALA A 128 17.41 20.73 -1.55
N GLY A 129 18.43 19.85 -1.57
CA GLY A 129 19.42 19.75 -0.49
C GLY A 129 19.09 18.78 0.65
N GLY A 130 18.27 17.75 0.41
CA GLY A 130 18.02 16.65 1.35
C GLY A 130 16.57 16.49 1.79
N PHE A 131 16.25 15.35 2.41
CA PHE A 131 14.90 15.02 2.86
C PHE A 131 14.42 15.92 4.00
N VAL A 132 13.11 16.12 4.11
CA VAL A 132 12.46 16.76 5.27
C VAL A 132 11.57 15.79 6.01
N TRP A 133 11.29 16.10 7.27
CA TRP A 133 10.30 15.37 8.05
C TRP A 133 8.94 15.38 7.35
N PRO A 134 8.34 14.20 7.12
CA PRO A 134 7.05 14.10 6.44
C PRO A 134 5.87 14.48 7.35
N VAL A 135 6.05 14.35 8.67
CA VAL A 135 5.09 14.75 9.70
C VAL A 135 5.85 15.05 10.99
N GLN A 136 5.28 15.90 11.85
CA GLN A 136 5.79 16.14 13.20
C GLN A 136 5.14 15.16 14.18
N GLY A 137 5.95 14.48 14.99
CA GLY A 137 5.46 13.46 15.92
C GLY A 137 6.57 12.75 16.67
N ARG A 138 6.20 11.98 17.71
CA ARG A 138 7.15 11.11 18.39
C ARG A 138 7.41 9.85 17.56
N ILE A 139 8.63 9.33 17.61
CA ILE A 139 8.94 8.03 17.00
C ILE A 139 8.36 6.93 17.89
N LEU A 140 7.58 6.03 17.30
CA LEU A 140 6.99 4.85 17.93
C LEU A 140 7.84 3.60 17.71
N SER A 141 8.47 3.51 16.54
CA SER A 141 9.33 2.39 16.17
C SER A 141 10.44 2.91 15.26
N GLU A 142 11.67 2.62 15.60
CA GLU A 142 12.86 2.96 14.80
C GLU A 142 13.09 1.96 13.68
N PHE A 143 14.02 2.28 12.78
CA PHE A 143 14.52 1.36 11.77
C PHE A 143 15.18 0.13 12.40
N GLY A 144 15.23 -0.98 11.68
CA GLY A 144 16.01 -2.14 12.09
C GLY A 144 15.21 -3.29 12.71
N PRO A 145 15.90 -4.26 13.34
CA PRO A 145 15.28 -5.47 13.86
C PRO A 145 14.30 -5.17 15.00
N LYS A 146 13.29 -6.04 15.12
CA LYS A 146 12.24 -6.01 16.14
C LYS A 146 12.10 -7.40 16.77
N GLY A 147 11.50 -7.45 17.95
CA GLY A 147 11.23 -8.71 18.65
C GLY A 147 10.42 -9.69 17.80
N GLY A 148 10.76 -10.99 17.90
CA GLY A 148 10.12 -12.07 17.15
C GLY A 148 10.55 -12.17 15.69
N GLY A 149 11.78 -11.78 15.36
CA GLY A 149 12.33 -11.88 13.99
C GLY A 149 11.72 -10.90 12.99
N ARG A 150 10.94 -9.92 13.48
CA ARG A 150 10.37 -8.83 12.68
C ARG A 150 11.44 -7.79 12.38
N TYR A 151 11.23 -6.99 11.35
CA TYR A 151 12.12 -5.91 10.96
C TYR A 151 11.27 -4.70 10.55
N ASN A 152 11.77 -3.49 10.85
CA ASN A 152 11.15 -2.24 10.42
C ASN A 152 12.06 -1.58 9.38
N ASP A 153 11.60 -1.50 8.13
CA ASP A 153 12.36 -0.95 7.01
C ASP A 153 12.32 0.59 6.94
N GLY A 154 11.67 1.21 7.92
CA GLY A 154 11.58 2.66 8.07
C GLY A 154 11.44 3.07 9.53
N ILE A 155 10.72 4.16 9.78
CA ILE A 155 10.33 4.61 11.12
C ILE A 155 8.82 4.76 11.19
N ASN A 156 8.26 4.55 12.38
CA ASN A 156 6.85 4.82 12.64
C ASN A 156 6.74 6.08 13.49
N ILE A 157 5.96 7.06 13.03
CA ILE A 157 5.83 8.36 13.66
C ILE A 157 4.38 8.54 14.14
N ALA A 158 4.18 8.73 15.44
CA ALA A 158 2.87 9.02 15.99
C ALA A 158 2.43 10.44 15.58
N ALA A 159 1.27 10.55 14.97
CA ALA A 159 0.65 11.83 14.66
C ALA A 159 -0.87 11.69 14.78
N ARG A 160 -1.58 12.81 14.92
CA ARG A 160 -3.05 12.78 14.99
C ARG A 160 -3.61 12.28 13.67
N SER A 161 -4.69 11.50 13.70
CA SER A 161 -5.42 11.16 12.48
C SER A 161 -5.81 12.43 11.71
N GLY A 162 -5.69 12.40 10.39
CA GLY A 162 -5.91 13.56 9.50
C GLY A 162 -4.74 14.55 9.43
N SER A 163 -3.64 14.35 10.18
CA SER A 163 -2.47 15.25 10.09
C SER A 163 -1.91 15.27 8.67
N ALA A 164 -1.43 16.43 8.23
CA ALA A 164 -0.81 16.58 6.90
C ALA A 164 0.47 15.75 6.81
N VAL A 165 0.54 14.86 5.81
CA VAL A 165 1.77 14.17 5.42
C VAL A 165 2.38 14.90 4.23
N ARG A 166 3.63 15.30 4.35
CA ARG A 166 4.37 16.08 3.36
C ARG A 166 5.39 15.22 2.62
N ALA A 167 5.56 15.49 1.32
CA ALA A 167 6.61 14.88 0.54
C ALA A 167 7.99 15.27 1.09
N ALA A 168 8.81 14.28 1.43
CA ALA A 168 10.11 14.50 2.03
C ALA A 168 11.12 15.14 1.06
N ASP A 169 10.95 14.94 -0.25
CA ASP A 169 11.68 15.66 -1.29
C ASP A 169 10.82 15.77 -2.56
N SER A 170 11.24 16.60 -3.52
CA SER A 170 10.58 16.72 -4.83
C SER A 170 10.72 15.42 -5.62
N GLY A 171 9.69 15.03 -6.36
CA GLY A 171 9.70 13.74 -7.03
C GLY A 171 8.50 13.47 -7.92
N VAL A 172 8.35 12.21 -8.31
CA VAL A 172 7.25 11.68 -9.13
C VAL A 172 6.63 10.51 -8.39
N VAL A 173 5.30 10.52 -8.28
CA VAL A 173 4.55 9.44 -7.62
C VAL A 173 4.69 8.15 -8.43
N ALA A 174 5.28 7.13 -7.83
CA ALA A 174 5.46 5.82 -8.43
C ALA A 174 4.30 4.87 -8.11
N TYR A 175 3.65 5.03 -6.96
CA TYR A 175 2.50 4.23 -6.54
C TYR A 175 1.64 5.04 -5.58
N ALA A 176 0.32 4.93 -5.72
CA ALA A 176 -0.69 5.48 -4.82
C ALA A 176 -1.86 4.48 -4.82
N GLY A 177 -2.11 3.83 -3.68
CA GLY A 177 -3.10 2.75 -3.62
C GLY A 177 -3.13 2.07 -2.25
N ASN A 178 -3.93 1.01 -2.13
CA ASN A 178 -4.16 0.29 -0.87
C ASN A 178 -4.02 -1.24 -1.00
N GLU A 179 -3.51 -1.70 -2.13
CA GLU A 179 -3.40 -3.12 -2.48
C GLU A 179 -2.25 -3.82 -1.72
N LEU A 180 -1.37 -3.04 -1.09
CA LEU A 180 -0.29 -3.55 -0.23
C LEU A 180 -0.86 -3.94 1.15
N ARG A 181 -1.20 -5.22 1.30
CA ARG A 181 -1.68 -5.80 2.56
C ARG A 181 -0.76 -5.43 3.73
N GLY A 182 -1.36 -5.06 4.84
CA GLY A 182 -0.65 -4.65 6.05
C GLY A 182 -0.25 -3.18 6.08
N PHE A 183 0.01 -2.54 4.94
CA PHE A 183 0.45 -1.15 4.88
C PHE A 183 -0.69 -0.12 4.72
N GLY A 184 -1.91 -0.58 4.50
CA GLY A 184 -3.06 0.31 4.34
C GLY A 184 -2.94 1.14 3.07
N ASN A 185 -3.35 2.42 3.12
CA ASN A 185 -3.15 3.33 2.00
C ASN A 185 -1.67 3.76 1.96
N VAL A 186 -1.01 3.52 0.83
CA VAL A 186 0.42 3.73 0.63
C VAL A 186 0.68 4.65 -0.55
N LEU A 187 1.67 5.52 -0.37
CA LEU A 187 2.25 6.38 -1.39
C LEU A 187 3.74 6.09 -1.52
N LEU A 188 4.25 5.88 -2.75
CA LEU A 188 5.68 5.81 -3.05
C LEU A 188 6.05 6.95 -3.98
N ILE A 189 7.08 7.72 -3.64
CA ILE A 189 7.60 8.81 -4.48
C ILE A 189 9.03 8.48 -4.90
N LYS A 190 9.30 8.53 -6.21
CA LYS A 190 10.65 8.48 -6.79
C LYS A 190 11.25 9.88 -6.84
N HIS A 191 12.49 10.01 -6.37
CA HIS A 191 13.24 11.25 -6.36
C HIS A 191 14.45 11.14 -7.30
N ALA A 192 15.14 12.26 -7.51
CA ALA A 192 16.36 12.29 -8.30
C ALA A 192 17.45 11.38 -7.69
N GLY A 193 18.41 10.94 -8.50
CA GLY A 193 19.56 10.15 -8.02
C GLY A 193 19.20 8.75 -7.51
N GLY A 194 18.07 8.17 -7.90
CA GLY A 194 17.69 6.80 -7.52
C GLY A 194 17.19 6.66 -6.07
N TRP A 195 16.76 7.77 -5.48
CA TRP A 195 16.13 7.80 -4.16
C TRP A 195 14.62 7.54 -4.26
N MET A 196 14.05 6.93 -3.22
CA MET A 196 12.61 6.70 -3.10
C MET A 196 12.17 6.88 -1.65
N THR A 197 10.96 7.40 -1.45
CA THR A 197 10.32 7.44 -0.13
C THR A 197 8.97 6.73 -0.16
N ALA A 198 8.61 6.10 0.96
CA ALA A 198 7.31 5.45 1.14
C ALA A 198 6.59 6.05 2.36
N TYR A 199 5.27 6.21 2.22
CA TYR A 199 4.37 6.75 3.24
C TYR A 199 3.21 5.78 3.36
N ALA A 200 3.05 5.10 4.49
CA ALA A 200 2.04 4.06 4.69
C ALA A 200 1.17 4.35 5.93
N HIS A 201 0.09 3.58 6.07
CA HIS A 201 -0.98 3.73 7.06
C HIS A 201 -1.75 5.05 6.92
N ASN A 202 -1.76 5.65 5.72
CA ASN A 202 -2.46 6.91 5.51
C ASN A 202 -3.98 6.70 5.59
N ASP A 203 -4.70 7.70 6.06
CA ASP A 203 -6.16 7.76 5.95
C ASP A 203 -6.57 8.03 4.49
N ALA A 204 -5.89 8.99 3.85
CA ALA A 204 -6.10 9.34 2.45
C ALA A 204 -4.77 9.65 1.74
N VAL A 205 -4.69 9.29 0.45
CA VAL A 205 -3.62 9.72 -0.46
C VAL A 205 -4.21 10.79 -1.38
N LEU A 206 -3.54 11.93 -1.49
CA LEU A 206 -4.06 13.15 -2.14
C LEU A 206 -3.47 13.41 -3.53
N VAL A 207 -2.62 12.51 -4.01
CA VAL A 207 -1.90 12.62 -5.28
C VAL A 207 -2.02 11.31 -6.06
N ALA A 208 -1.96 11.40 -7.39
CA ALA A 208 -2.11 10.25 -8.27
C ALA A 208 -0.76 9.70 -8.78
N ARG A 209 -0.74 8.45 -9.24
CA ARG A 209 0.44 7.86 -9.90
C ARG A 209 0.83 8.70 -11.12
N GLY A 210 2.14 8.97 -11.24
CA GLY A 210 2.71 9.78 -12.32
C GLY A 210 2.74 11.28 -12.03
N GLU A 211 2.07 11.74 -10.97
CA GLU A 211 2.06 13.15 -10.58
C GLU A 211 3.44 13.62 -10.10
N ARG A 212 3.82 14.84 -10.48
CA ARG A 212 5.00 15.53 -9.93
C ARG A 212 4.62 16.20 -8.62
N VAL A 213 5.44 15.99 -7.59
CA VAL A 213 5.26 16.62 -6.28
C VAL A 213 6.50 17.41 -5.89
N GLN A 214 6.31 18.47 -5.12
CA GLN A 214 7.38 19.30 -4.59
C GLN A 214 7.71 18.91 -3.15
N ARG A 215 8.97 19.07 -2.74
CA ARG A 215 9.40 18.95 -1.35
C ARG A 215 8.51 19.80 -0.43
N GLY A 216 7.96 19.20 0.62
CA GLY A 216 7.07 19.86 1.57
C GLY A 216 5.59 19.95 1.14
N GLN A 217 5.26 19.61 -0.11
CA GLN A 217 3.86 19.53 -0.58
C GLN A 217 3.10 18.49 0.25
N VAL A 218 1.85 18.80 0.61
CA VAL A 218 0.97 17.83 1.28
C VAL A 218 0.51 16.79 0.25
N VAL A 219 0.75 15.52 0.53
CA VAL A 219 0.51 14.41 -0.41
C VAL A 219 -0.38 13.31 0.16
N ALA A 220 -0.57 13.28 1.47
CA ALA A 220 -1.43 12.32 2.15
C ALA A 220 -1.90 12.87 3.51
N ARG A 221 -2.77 12.11 4.18
CA ARG A 221 -3.24 12.36 5.55
C ARG A 221 -2.88 11.16 6.43
N VAL A 222 -2.34 11.42 7.62
CA VAL A 222 -2.05 10.36 8.60
C VAL A 222 -3.33 9.64 8.96
N GLY A 223 -3.27 8.31 9.04
CA GLY A 223 -4.38 7.49 9.50
C GLY A 223 -3.86 6.31 10.32
N ASP A 224 -4.72 5.31 10.41
CA ASP A 224 -4.51 4.01 11.05
C ASP A 224 -4.92 2.86 10.10
N SER A 225 -4.87 3.09 8.78
CA SER A 225 -5.21 2.07 7.80
C SER A 225 -4.17 0.95 7.76
N GLY A 226 -4.60 -0.24 7.34
CA GLY A 226 -3.74 -1.42 7.30
C GLY A 226 -3.69 -2.13 8.65
N ASN A 227 -2.49 -2.54 9.08
CA ASN A 227 -2.30 -3.36 10.27
C ASN A 227 -1.62 -2.58 11.40
N VAL A 228 -2.30 -1.55 11.89
CA VAL A 228 -1.85 -0.73 13.03
C VAL A 228 -3.00 -0.51 14.02
N ASP A 229 -2.68 -0.35 15.30
CA ASP A 229 -3.64 -0.19 16.40
C ASP A 229 -3.92 1.27 16.78
N ARG A 230 -3.21 2.21 16.14
CA ARG A 230 -3.28 3.64 16.43
C ARG A 230 -2.81 4.46 15.23
N PRO A 231 -3.28 5.73 15.11
CA PRO A 231 -2.82 6.63 14.07
C PRO A 231 -1.31 6.85 14.08
N GLN A 232 -0.68 6.58 12.94
CA GLN A 232 0.76 6.73 12.74
C GLN A 232 1.09 6.83 11.25
N LEU A 233 2.25 7.40 10.94
CA LEU A 233 2.86 7.31 9.63
C LEU A 233 3.99 6.30 9.68
N HIS A 234 3.96 5.28 8.83
CA HIS A 234 5.17 4.50 8.53
C HIS A 234 5.90 5.16 7.36
N PHE A 235 7.16 5.53 7.57
CA PHE A 235 7.97 6.30 6.64
C PHE A 235 9.29 5.58 6.33
N GLU A 236 9.56 5.33 5.05
CA GLU A 236 10.81 4.72 4.58
C GLU A 236 11.59 5.66 3.67
N ILE A 237 12.92 5.53 3.71
CA ILE A 237 13.83 6.11 2.71
C ILE A 237 14.63 4.96 2.08
N ARG A 238 14.72 4.95 0.75
CA ARG A 238 15.41 3.89 0.01
C ARG A 238 16.37 4.47 -1.03
N LYS A 239 17.54 3.83 -1.18
CA LYS A 239 18.49 4.07 -2.28
C LYS A 239 18.52 2.85 -3.19
N GLY A 240 17.91 2.97 -4.37
CA GLY A 240 17.66 1.82 -5.23
C GLY A 240 16.85 0.75 -4.50
N LYS A 241 17.46 -0.41 -4.24
CA LYS A 241 16.81 -1.56 -3.57
C LYS A 241 16.93 -1.53 -2.05
N GLN A 242 17.89 -0.78 -1.51
CA GLN A 242 18.25 -0.82 -0.10
C GLN A 242 17.41 0.15 0.73
N ALA A 243 16.82 -0.32 1.83
CA ALA A 243 16.25 0.52 2.86
C ALA A 243 17.37 1.17 3.67
N ILE A 244 17.25 2.48 3.90
CA ILE A 244 18.21 3.29 4.66
C ILE A 244 17.48 3.81 5.89
N ASP A 245 18.14 3.77 7.05
CA ASP A 245 17.59 4.35 8.28
C ASP A 245 17.20 5.82 8.02
N PRO A 246 15.90 6.17 8.08
CA PRO A 246 15.44 7.52 7.83
C PRO A 246 16.08 8.56 8.76
N LEU A 247 16.42 8.19 10.00
CA LEU A 247 17.02 9.12 10.96
C LEU A 247 18.45 9.55 10.57
N SER A 248 19.12 8.78 9.70
CA SER A 248 20.42 9.16 9.14
C SER A 248 20.31 10.20 8.00
N GLN A 249 19.12 10.37 7.42
CA GLN A 249 18.87 11.20 6.25
C GLN A 249 17.98 12.41 6.54
N LEU A 250 17.25 12.38 7.65
CA LEU A 250 16.40 13.47 8.09
C LEU A 250 17.18 14.49 8.94
N PRO A 251 16.82 15.79 8.88
CA PRO A 251 17.39 16.79 9.76
C PRO A 251 17.12 16.43 11.22
N ARG A 252 18.04 16.74 12.14
CA ARG A 252 17.75 16.61 13.57
C ARG A 252 16.53 17.49 13.92
N PRO A 253 15.58 17.00 14.74
CA PRO A 253 14.51 17.84 15.24
C PRO A 253 15.11 19.08 15.91
N SER A 254 14.74 20.28 15.45
CA SER A 254 15.22 21.51 16.09
C SER A 254 14.65 21.60 17.50
N ALA A 255 15.51 21.84 18.49
CA ALA A 255 15.17 21.98 19.91
C ALA A 255 14.44 23.32 20.22
N ALA A 256 13.45 23.69 19.42
CA ALA A 256 12.71 24.93 19.57
C ALA A 256 11.29 24.62 20.09
N ALA A 257 11.13 24.60 21.43
CA ALA A 257 9.91 24.99 22.19
C ALA A 257 9.87 24.46 23.65
N THR A 258 10.98 24.44 24.41
CA THR A 258 10.94 24.15 25.87
C THR A 258 11.20 25.37 26.76
N THR A 259 11.50 26.55 26.21
CA THR A 259 11.70 27.76 27.03
C THR A 259 10.63 28.80 26.74
N ARG A 260 9.58 28.82 27.57
CA ARG A 260 8.85 30.01 28.10
C ARG A 260 7.48 29.60 28.67
N ARG A 261 7.49 28.95 29.83
CA ARG A 261 6.49 29.12 30.88
C ARG A 261 7.24 28.86 32.18
N ASP A 262 7.72 29.94 32.79
CA ASP A 262 8.07 30.08 34.22
C ASP A 262 8.70 31.47 34.37
N ALA A 263 7.85 32.49 34.27
CA ALA A 263 8.07 33.85 34.74
C ALA A 263 6.70 34.54 34.73
N GLY A 264 6.10 34.65 35.91
CA GLY A 264 4.80 35.26 36.15
C GLY A 264 4.30 34.89 37.53
#